data_AF-A0A5P8NCZ7-F1
#
_entry.id   AF-A0A5P8NCZ7-F1
#
_cell.length_a   1.000
_cell.length_b   1.000
_cell.length_c   1.000
_cell.angle_alpha   90.00
_cell.angle_beta   90.00
_cell.angle_gamma   90.00
#
_symmetry.space_group_name_H-M   'P 1'
#
loop_
_entity.id
_entity.type
_entity.pdbx_description
1 polymer ?
#
loop_
_entity_poly.entity_id
_entity_poly.type
_entity_poly.pdbx_seq_one_letter_code
_entity_poly.pdbx_strand_id
1 'polypeptide(L)'
;MMQLLQFLQKRPSDKAITSFRIIFGLLIVLAGYYNLIYQGDQLESTLFGIEISNNLALSIKYAIIALGLGPIILGISNACLLKKKYMRMLQIFFAILLFYSSSIIQGSADLEIDTLIFFLGFFPLIAGITGKCIPSKCMRYGEKIKKIRV
;
A
#
# COMPACT_ATOMS: atom_id res chain seq x y z
N MET A 1 -3.43 -24.49 -18.25
CA MET A 1 -2.24 -23.99 -17.51
C MET A 1 -1.49 -22.88 -18.26
N MET A 2 -1.22 -23.04 -19.56
CA MET A 2 -0.45 -22.07 -20.36
C MET A 2 -1.10 -20.67 -20.47
N GLN A 3 -2.44 -20.59 -20.56
CA GLN A 3 -3.19 -19.32 -20.62
C GLN A 3 -3.21 -18.56 -19.28
N LEU A 4 -3.15 -19.25 -18.14
CA LEU A 4 -3.16 -18.64 -16.82
C LEU A 4 -1.81 -17.98 -16.50
N LEU A 5 -0.72 -18.61 -16.95
CA LEU A 5 0.63 -18.01 -16.95
C LEU A 5 0.71 -16.76 -17.84
N GLN A 6 0.10 -16.79 -19.03
CA GLN A 6 0.02 -15.63 -19.92
C GLN A 6 -0.83 -14.49 -19.33
N PHE A 7 -1.91 -14.82 -18.62
CA PHE A 7 -2.72 -13.85 -17.88
C PHE A 7 -1.92 -13.18 -16.76
N LEU A 8 -1.16 -13.95 -15.97
CA LEU A 8 -0.26 -13.43 -14.93
C LEU A 8 0.91 -12.62 -15.51
N GLN A 9 1.34 -12.91 -16.74
CA GLN A 9 2.37 -12.14 -17.45
C GLN A 9 1.83 -10.80 -17.98
N LYS A 10 0.54 -10.72 -18.31
CA LYS A 10 -0.06 -9.52 -18.89
C LYS A 10 -0.15 -8.40 -17.85
N ARG A 11 0.33 -7.22 -18.23
CA ARG A 11 0.24 -6.01 -17.40
C ARG A 11 -1.21 -5.52 -17.34
N PRO A 12 -1.75 -5.20 -16.14
CA PRO A 12 -3.07 -4.59 -16.03
C PRO A 12 -3.12 -3.23 -16.74
N SER A 13 -4.30 -2.84 -17.20
CA SER A 13 -4.48 -1.54 -17.86
C SER A 13 -4.17 -0.38 -16.89
N ASP A 14 -3.73 0.76 -17.42
CA ASP A 14 -3.41 1.93 -16.59
C ASP A 14 -4.61 2.38 -15.75
N LYS A 15 -5.82 2.31 -16.31
CA LYS A 15 -7.07 2.58 -15.58
C LYS A 15 -7.26 1.60 -14.42
N ALA A 16 -7.04 0.31 -14.65
CA ALA A 16 -7.15 -0.71 -13.59
C ALA A 16 -6.11 -0.48 -12.48
N ILE A 17 -4.88 -0.10 -12.81
CA ILE A 17 -3.84 0.23 -11.83
C ILE A 17 -4.28 1.43 -10.97
N THR A 18 -4.82 2.47 -11.59
CA THR A 18 -5.32 3.65 -10.88
C THR A 18 -6.51 3.33 -9.98
N SER A 19 -7.53 2.64 -10.51
CA SER A 19 -8.70 2.22 -9.73
C SER A 19 -8.30 1.33 -8.56
N PHE A 20 -7.38 0.38 -8.79
CA PHE A 20 -6.87 -0.49 -7.73
C PHE A 20 -6.20 0.31 -6.62
N ARG A 21 -5.36 1.31 -6.93
CA ARG A 21 -4.71 2.16 -5.91
C ARG A 21 -5.71 2.94 -5.06
N ILE A 22 -6.75 3.48 -5.69
CA ILE A 22 -7.78 4.26 -4.99
C ILE A 22 -8.60 3.34 -4.08
N ILE A 23 -9.09 2.21 -4.61
CA ILE A 23 -9.87 1.23 -3.83
C ILE A 23 -9.04 0.69 -2.68
N PHE A 24 -7.79 0.33 -2.95
CA PHE A 24 -6.85 -0.17 -1.95
C PHE A 24 -6.63 0.83 -0.82
N GLY A 25 -6.38 2.10 -1.14
CA GLY A 25 -6.18 3.12 -0.12
C GLY A 25 -7.47 3.45 0.66
N LEU A 26 -8.62 3.49 -0.01
CA LEU A 26 -9.92 3.66 0.65
C LEU A 26 -10.22 2.52 1.62
N LEU A 27 -9.87 1.29 1.25
CA LEU A 27 -10.08 0.12 2.09
C LEU A 27 -9.27 0.24 3.39
N ILE A 28 -8.01 0.68 3.31
CA ILE A 28 -7.17 0.95 4.50
C ILE A 28 -7.78 2.06 5.36
N VAL A 29 -8.20 3.17 4.75
CA VAL A 29 -8.74 4.31 5.52
C VAL A 29 -10.04 3.94 6.22
N LEU A 30 -10.98 3.30 5.51
CA LEU A 30 -12.28 2.95 6.05
C LEU A 30 -12.18 1.84 7.10
N ALA A 31 -11.47 0.76 6.81
CA ALA A 31 -11.28 -0.32 7.77
C ALA A 31 -10.47 0.17 8.98
N GLY A 32 -9.37 0.89 8.75
CA GLY A 32 -8.53 1.47 9.79
C GLY A 32 -9.31 2.41 10.70
N TYR A 33 -10.13 3.31 10.14
CA TYR A 33 -10.95 4.21 10.94
C TYR A 33 -12.00 3.46 11.77
N TYR A 34 -12.73 2.52 11.15
CA TYR A 34 -13.78 1.79 11.84
C TYR A 34 -13.24 0.97 13.03
N ASN A 35 -12.15 0.23 12.84
CA ASN A 35 -11.65 -0.67 13.88
C ASN A 35 -10.76 0.09 14.90
N LEU A 36 -9.79 0.89 14.45
CA LEU A 36 -8.83 1.53 15.36
C LEU A 36 -9.42 2.73 16.12
N ILE A 37 -10.33 3.49 15.49
CA ILE A 37 -10.89 4.73 16.07
C ILE A 37 -12.29 4.51 16.62
N TYR A 38 -13.20 3.89 15.85
CA TYR A 38 -14.60 3.76 16.27
C TYR A 38 -14.84 2.58 17.23
N GLN A 39 -14.34 1.38 16.92
CA GLN A 39 -14.37 0.25 17.87
C GLN A 39 -13.36 0.43 19.00
N GLY A 40 -12.25 1.11 18.72
CA GLY A 40 -11.25 1.46 19.71
C GLY A 40 -10.23 0.36 19.98
N ASP A 41 -9.97 -0.51 19.00
CA ASP A 41 -9.03 -1.62 19.11
C ASP A 41 -7.70 -1.21 19.75
N GLN A 42 -7.24 -2.04 20.69
CA GLN A 42 -6.01 -1.78 21.42
C GLN A 42 -4.81 -2.05 20.53
N LEU A 43 -3.77 -1.22 20.68
CA LEU A 43 -2.45 -1.54 20.15
C LEU A 43 -1.70 -2.37 21.19
N GLU A 44 -0.66 -3.08 20.78
CA GLU A 44 0.23 -3.72 21.75
C GLU A 44 0.71 -2.70 22.78
N SER A 45 0.60 -3.02 24.07
CA SER A 45 0.93 -2.12 25.17
C SER A 45 2.41 -1.75 25.25
N THR A 46 3.26 -2.48 24.51
CA THR A 46 4.70 -2.28 24.43
C THR A 46 5.18 -2.30 22.99
N LEU A 47 5.93 -1.29 22.58
CA LEU A 47 6.65 -1.26 21.31
C LEU A 47 8.15 -1.31 21.61
N PHE A 48 8.84 -2.38 21.19
CA PHE A 48 10.26 -2.59 21.49
C PHE A 48 10.63 -2.48 22.98
N GLY A 49 9.74 -2.94 23.87
CA GLY A 49 9.94 -2.88 25.32
C GLY A 49 9.74 -1.51 25.96
N ILE A 50 9.26 -0.51 25.20
CA ILE A 50 8.86 0.81 25.71
C ILE A 50 7.34 0.81 25.88
N GLU A 51 6.85 1.20 27.05
CA GLU A 51 5.42 1.37 27.31
C GLU A 51 4.84 2.47 26.43
N ILE A 52 3.70 2.18 25.79
CA ILE A 52 3.03 3.14 24.93
C ILE A 52 2.12 4.03 25.78
N SER A 53 2.45 5.31 25.84
CA SER A 53 1.52 6.33 26.37
C SER A 53 0.27 6.46 25.50
N ASN A 54 -0.88 6.75 26.10
CA ASN A 54 -2.16 6.94 25.39
C ASN A 54 -2.08 7.93 24.21
N ASN A 55 -1.30 9.00 24.34
CA ASN A 55 -1.11 9.99 23.27
C ASN A 55 -0.30 9.41 22.09
N LEU A 56 0.67 8.54 22.37
CA LEU A 56 1.47 7.86 21.37
C LEU A 56 0.63 6.80 20.63
N ALA A 57 -0.19 6.03 21.37
CA ALA A 57 -1.10 5.04 20.79
C ALA A 57 -2.06 5.68 19.78
N LEU A 58 -2.67 6.81 20.15
CA LEU A 58 -3.56 7.55 19.25
C LEU A 58 -2.83 8.03 17.99
N SER A 59 -1.61 8.53 18.14
CA SER A 59 -0.77 8.98 17.01
C SER A 59 -0.42 7.83 16.07
N ILE A 60 -0.12 6.64 16.60
CA ILE A 60 0.17 5.44 15.81
C ILE A 60 -1.08 4.99 15.04
N LYS A 61 -2.26 4.98 15.68
CA LYS A 61 -3.54 4.67 15.01
C LYS A 61 -3.77 5.57 13.80
N TYR A 62 -3.58 6.88 13.95
CA TYR A 62 -3.69 7.82 12.83
C TYR A 62 -2.60 7.61 11.77
N ALA A 63 -1.37 7.26 12.17
CA ALA A 63 -0.29 6.97 11.23
C ALA A 63 -0.61 5.76 10.34
N ILE A 64 -1.19 4.69 10.91
CA ILE A 64 -1.64 3.50 10.16
C ILE A 64 -2.71 3.88 9.14
N ILE A 65 -3.72 4.66 9.56
CA ILE A 65 -4.78 5.14 8.66
C ILE A 65 -4.19 6.02 7.54
N ALA A 66 -3.21 6.87 7.87
CA ALA A 66 -2.55 7.75 6.91
C ALA A 66 -1.80 6.98 5.80
N LEU A 67 -1.37 5.73 6.04
CA LEU A 67 -0.78 4.89 4.98
C LEU A 67 -1.75 4.68 3.81
N GLY A 68 -3.06 4.67 4.05
CA GLY A 68 -4.08 4.58 3.00
C GLY A 68 -4.17 5.82 2.09
N LEU A 69 -3.74 6.99 2.59
CA LEU A 69 -3.81 8.25 1.82
C LEU A 69 -2.82 8.28 0.66
N GLY A 70 -1.62 7.70 0.82
CA GLY A 70 -0.60 7.67 -0.22
C GLY A 70 -1.09 7.05 -1.54
N PRO A 71 -1.62 5.81 -1.52
CA PRO A 71 -2.23 5.18 -2.69
C PRO A 71 -3.38 5.99 -3.31
N ILE A 72 -4.23 6.63 -2.50
CA ILE A 72 -5.34 7.48 -2.97
C ILE A 72 -4.79 8.68 -3.75
N ILE A 73 -3.87 9.44 -3.15
CA ILE A 73 -3.26 10.62 -3.76
C ILE A 73 -2.57 10.26 -5.07
N LEU A 74 -1.78 9.17 -5.07
CA LEU A 74 -1.09 8.67 -6.27
C LEU A 74 -2.06 8.13 -7.34
N GLY A 75 -3.22 7.63 -6.94
CA GLY A 75 -4.28 7.20 -7.83
C GLY A 75 -4.95 8.40 -8.51
N ILE A 76 -5.44 9.36 -7.72
CA ILE A 76 -6.17 10.55 -8.21
C ILE A 76 -5.28 11.44 -9.07
N SER A 77 -4.09 11.77 -8.58
CA SER A 77 -3.18 12.67 -9.30
C SER A 77 -2.64 12.06 -10.60
N ASN A 78 -2.65 10.72 -10.70
CA ASN A 78 -1.96 9.97 -11.76
C ASN A 78 -0.53 10.51 -12.02
N ALA A 79 0.09 11.02 -10.96
CA ALA A 79 1.38 11.70 -11.01
C ALA A 79 2.51 10.67 -10.92
N CYS A 80 3.52 10.87 -11.75
CA CYS A 80 4.73 10.05 -11.72
C CYS A 80 5.80 10.85 -10.98
N LEU A 81 5.99 10.53 -9.70
CA LEU A 81 6.93 11.24 -8.85
C LEU A 81 8.38 10.76 -9.06
N LEU A 82 8.56 9.49 -9.43
CA LEU A 82 9.87 8.83 -9.38
C LEU A 82 10.10 7.95 -10.62
N LYS A 83 11.39 7.74 -10.96
CA LYS A 83 11.79 6.76 -11.99
C LYS A 83 11.36 5.36 -11.58
N LYS A 84 11.15 4.48 -12.57
CA LYS A 84 10.69 3.08 -12.39
C LYS A 84 11.40 2.31 -11.28
N LYS A 85 12.74 2.41 -11.17
CA LYS A 85 13.52 1.71 -10.12
C LYS A 85 13.09 2.13 -8.72
N TYR A 86 12.91 3.42 -8.48
CA TYR A 86 12.53 3.97 -7.18
C TYR A 86 11.04 3.74 -6.87
N MET A 87 10.16 3.77 -7.88
CA MET A 87 8.75 3.39 -7.69
C MET A 87 8.60 1.94 -7.22
N ARG A 88 9.43 1.01 -7.72
CA ARG A 88 9.45 -0.38 -7.24
C ARG A 88 9.90 -0.47 -5.79
N MET A 89 10.97 0.24 -5.43
CA MET A 89 11.46 0.27 -4.04
C MET A 89 10.41 0.88 -3.09
N LEU A 90 9.72 1.94 -3.51
CA LEU A 90 8.66 2.56 -2.72
C LEU A 90 7.50 1.59 -2.47
N GLN A 91 7.10 0.79 -3.46
CA GLN A 91 6.06 -0.23 -3.29
C GLN A 91 6.48 -1.33 -2.30
N ILE A 92 7.74 -1.78 -2.34
CA ILE A 92 8.26 -2.75 -1.37
C ILE A 92 8.32 -2.14 0.03
N PHE A 93 8.83 -0.91 0.16
CA PHE A 93 8.88 -0.21 1.44
C PHE A 93 7.49 -0.01 2.04
N PHE A 94 6.52 0.35 1.22
CA PHE A 94 5.13 0.48 1.63
C PHE A 94 4.53 -0.85 2.09
N ALA A 95 4.87 -1.98 1.46
CA ALA A 95 4.48 -3.30 1.93
C ALA A 95 5.05 -3.63 3.32
N ILE A 96 6.33 -3.32 3.55
CA ILE A 96 6.99 -3.52 4.85
C ILE A 96 6.28 -2.69 5.94
N LEU A 97 5.91 -1.44 5.64
CA LEU A 97 5.16 -0.61 6.58
C LEU A 97 3.79 -1.21 6.93
N LEU A 98 3.09 -1.81 5.97
CA LEU A 98 1.80 -2.47 6.23
C LEU A 98 1.98 -3.73 7.09
N PHE A 99 2.97 -4.58 6.79
CA PHE A 99 3.25 -5.75 7.61
C PHE A 99 3.62 -5.35 9.04
N TYR A 100 4.42 -4.30 9.19
CA TYR A 100 4.76 -3.77 10.50
C TYR A 100 3.53 -3.22 11.23
N SER A 101 2.66 -2.49 10.52
CA SER A 101 1.41 -1.97 11.10
C SER A 101 0.50 -3.09 11.59
N SER A 102 0.39 -4.19 10.82
CA SER A 102 -0.35 -5.39 11.22
C SER A 102 0.20 -5.99 12.51
N SER A 103 1.53 -6.10 12.66
CA SER A 103 2.14 -6.67 13.87
C SER A 103 1.93 -5.85 15.16
N ILE A 104 1.56 -4.57 15.06
CA ILE A 104 1.36 -3.70 16.24
C ILE A 104 -0.10 -3.72 16.73
N ILE A 105 -1.02 -4.13 15.87
CA ILE A 105 -2.44 -4.20 16.21
C ILE A 105 -2.65 -5.48 17.01
N GLN A 106 -3.22 -5.38 18.22
CA GLN A 106 -3.65 -6.57 18.93
C GLN A 106 -4.91 -7.12 18.26
N GLY A 107 -4.94 -8.43 18.02
CA GLY A 107 -6.12 -9.11 17.49
C GLY A 107 -7.33 -8.86 18.38
N SER A 108 -8.33 -8.17 17.83
CA SER A 108 -9.64 -7.96 18.42
C SER A 108 -10.58 -9.11 18.03
N ALA A 109 -11.59 -9.37 18.87
CA ALA A 109 -12.54 -10.47 18.63
C ALA A 109 -13.50 -10.22 17.45
N ASP A 110 -13.57 -8.98 16.95
CA ASP A 110 -14.34 -8.57 15.80
C ASP A 110 -13.40 -8.17 14.65
N LEU A 111 -13.77 -8.55 13.41
CA LEU A 111 -13.07 -8.29 12.14
C LEU A 111 -11.55 -8.02 12.28
N GLU A 112 -10.74 -9.08 12.32
CA GLU A 112 -9.26 -9.05 12.41
C GLU A 112 -8.63 -8.11 11.36
N ILE A 113 -8.51 -6.84 11.73
CA ILE A 113 -7.95 -5.80 10.87
C ILE A 113 -6.44 -5.98 10.70
N ASP A 114 -5.78 -6.57 11.70
CA ASP A 114 -4.40 -7.05 11.62
C ASP A 114 -4.22 -8.03 10.45
N THR A 115 -5.10 -9.03 10.34
CA THR A 115 -5.11 -10.01 9.25
C THR A 115 -5.39 -9.32 7.91
N LEU A 116 -6.37 -8.41 7.87
CA LEU A 116 -6.69 -7.65 6.66
C LEU A 116 -5.49 -6.82 6.17
N ILE A 117 -4.87 -6.04 7.06
CA ILE A 117 -3.71 -5.19 6.73
C ILE A 117 -2.52 -6.05 6.30
N PHE A 118 -2.31 -7.21 6.93
CA PHE A 118 -1.31 -8.18 6.52
C PHE A 118 -1.53 -8.65 5.09
N PHE A 119 -2.75 -9.10 4.76
CA PHE A 119 -3.07 -9.52 3.39
C PHE A 119 -2.95 -8.37 2.37
N LEU A 120 -3.35 -7.16 2.77
CA LEU A 120 -3.18 -5.98 1.93
C LEU A 120 -1.71 -5.68 1.64
N GLY A 121 -0.78 -6.00 2.56
CA GLY A 121 0.66 -5.84 2.37
C GLY A 121 1.25 -6.67 1.22
N PHE A 122 0.64 -7.82 0.87
CA PHE A 122 1.11 -8.62 -0.27
C PHE A 122 0.91 -7.94 -1.63
N PHE A 123 -0.13 -7.13 -1.79
CA PHE A 123 -0.37 -6.43 -3.06
C PHE A 123 0.76 -5.47 -3.45
N PRO A 124 1.19 -4.50 -2.60
CA PRO A 124 2.33 -3.65 -2.89
C PRO A 124 3.65 -4.43 -2.95
N LEU A 125 3.79 -5.53 -2.21
CA LEU A 125 4.97 -6.40 -2.29
C LEU A 125 5.11 -7.02 -3.69
N ILE A 126 4.06 -7.70 -4.16
CA ILE A 126 4.02 -8.32 -5.49
C ILE A 126 4.14 -7.24 -6.58
N ALA A 127 3.47 -6.10 -6.41
CA ALA A 127 3.57 -4.96 -7.32
C ALA A 127 5.01 -4.45 -7.45
N GLY A 128 5.74 -4.32 -6.33
CA GLY A 128 7.12 -3.85 -6.30
C GLY A 128 8.11 -4.85 -6.89
N ILE A 129 7.98 -6.13 -6.52
CA ILE A 129 8.81 -7.23 -7.06
C ILE A 129 8.60 -7.36 -8.57
N THR A 130 7.35 -7.40 -9.03
CA THR A 130 7.06 -7.58 -10.46
C THR A 130 7.21 -6.29 -11.29
N GLY A 131 7.06 -5.13 -10.67
CA GLY A 131 7.02 -3.83 -11.35
C GLY A 131 5.82 -3.66 -12.30
N LYS A 132 4.81 -4.54 -12.23
CA LYS A 132 3.68 -4.56 -13.17
C LYS A 132 2.59 -3.53 -12.84
N CYS A 133 2.47 -3.12 -11.57
CA CYS A 133 1.47 -2.13 -11.13
C CYS A 133 2.01 -0.68 -11.13
N ILE A 134 2.84 -0.34 -12.13
CA ILE A 134 3.34 1.01 -12.38
C ILE A 134 2.70 1.50 -13.69
N PRO A 135 2.04 2.69 -13.74
CA PRO A 135 1.43 3.25 -14.94
C PRO A 135 2.42 3.47 -16.08
N SER A 136 1.94 3.45 -17.33
CA SER A 136 2.83 3.51 -18.50
C SER A 136 3.56 4.84 -18.59
N LYS A 137 2.87 5.92 -18.21
CA LYS A 137 3.39 7.27 -18.05
C LYS A 137 4.61 7.30 -17.11
N CYS A 138 4.59 6.50 -16.04
CA CYS A 138 5.67 6.46 -15.05
C CYS A 138 6.83 5.57 -15.49
N MET A 139 6.61 4.63 -16.42
CA MET A 139 7.71 3.87 -17.02
C MET A 139 8.57 4.75 -17.95
N ARG A 140 7.95 5.69 -18.66
CA ARG A 140 8.63 6.63 -19.56
C ARG A 140 9.20 7.86 -18.85
N TYR A 141 8.93 8.00 -17.54
CA TYR A 141 9.33 9.16 -16.76
C TYR A 141 10.86 9.20 -16.57
N GLY A 142 11.51 10.20 -17.15
CA GLY A 142 12.96 10.39 -17.09
C GLY A 142 13.77 9.56 -18.09
N GLU A 143 13.13 8.95 -19.09
CA GLU A 143 13.85 8.34 -20.23
C GLU A 143 14.42 9.45 -21.13
N LYS A 144 15.73 9.39 -21.42
CA LYS A 144 16.34 10.23 -22.45
C LYS A 144 15.90 9.71 -23.81
N ILE A 145 15.20 10.53 -24.62
CA ILE A 145 14.80 10.16 -25.98
C ILE A 145 16.08 10.02 -26.82
N LYS A 146 16.49 8.80 -27.14
CA LYS A 146 17.73 8.52 -27.88
C LYS A 146 17.55 8.40 -29.40
N LYS A 147 16.32 8.20 -29.90
CA LYS A 147 16.02 8.18 -31.33
C LYS A 147 14.59 8.66 -31.58
N ILE A 148 14.44 9.75 -32.33
CA ILE A 148 13.21 10.07 -33.05
C ILE A 148 13.34 9.32 -34.38
N ARG A 149 12.49 8.32 -34.60
CA ARG A 149 12.38 7.68 -35.91
C ARG A 149 11.35 8.52 -36.66
N VAL A 150 11.84 9.44 -37.50
CA VAL A 150 11.04 10.19 -38.49
C VAL A 150 10.77 9.26 -39.66
#